data_AF-A0A9J6DDP5-F1
#
_entry.id   AF-A0A9J6DDP5-F1
#
_cell.length_a   1.000
_cell.length_b   1.000
_cell.length_c   1.000
_cell.angle_alpha   90.00
_cell.angle_beta   90.00
_cell.angle_gamma   90.00
#
_symmetry.space_group_name_H-M   'P 1'
#
loop_
_entity.id
_entity.type
_entity.pdbx_description
1 polymer ?
#
loop_
_entity_poly.entity_id
_entity_poly.type
_entity_poly.pdbx_seq_one_letter_code
_entity_poly.pdbx_strand_id
1 'polypeptide(L)'
;MGRYASFTAAFKLKALECALEHGNRAASRHFGVDEIRIPYWKKQRDMLMATNSTRWAFCRPKSGKFPDIEKAVLEYVKDMRKDSYAVSLDMI
;
A
#
# COMPACT_ATOMS: atom_id res chain seq x y z
N MET A 1 13.18 14.02 18.10
CA MET A 1 12.28 13.85 16.94
C MET A 1 12.67 12.56 16.23
N GLY A 2 11.87 11.50 16.31
CA GLY A 2 12.18 10.24 15.65
C GLY A 2 11.96 10.35 14.14
N ARG A 3 12.97 10.01 13.34
CA ARG A 3 12.87 9.93 11.87
C ARG A 3 11.90 8.80 11.54
N TYR A 4 10.71 9.09 11.02
CA TYR A 4 9.81 8.06 10.52
C TYR A 4 10.44 7.40 9.30
N ALA A 5 11.14 6.28 9.50
CA ALA A 5 11.64 5.46 8.42
C ALA A 5 10.47 4.96 7.57
N SER A 6 10.54 5.16 6.26
CA SER A 6 9.61 4.56 5.30
C SER A 6 10.11 3.15 4.96
N PHE A 7 9.18 2.21 4.82
CA PHE A 7 9.48 0.80 4.57
C PHE A 7 8.65 0.29 3.40
N THR A 8 9.26 -0.56 2.57
CA THR A 8 8.58 -1.23 1.47
C THR A 8 7.49 -2.18 1.96
N ALA A 9 6.48 -2.42 1.14
CA ALA A 9 5.42 -3.37 1.44
C ALA A 9 5.99 -4.78 1.71
N ALA A 10 6.95 -5.22 0.90
CA ALA A 10 7.65 -6.50 1.12
C ALA A 10 8.33 -6.59 2.48
N PHE A 11 9.03 -5.53 2.91
CA PHE A 11 9.70 -5.51 4.21
C PHE A 11 8.69 -5.62 5.36
N LYS A 12 7.58 -4.87 5.27
CA LYS A 12 6.51 -4.92 6.27
C LYS A 12 5.91 -6.33 6.37
N LEU A 13 5.66 -6.99 5.24
CA LEU A 13 5.13 -8.35 5.21
C LEU A 13 6.09 -9.37 5.84
N LYS A 14 7.40 -9.30 5.54
CA LYS A 14 8.42 -10.14 6.18
C LYS A 14 8.49 -9.95 7.69
N ALA A 15 8.41 -8.69 8.15
CA ALA A 15 8.38 -8.39 9.58
C ALA A 15 7.11 -8.93 10.25
N LEU A 16 5.98 -8.95 9.53
CA LEU A 16 4.73 -9.55 10.02
C LEU A 16 4.80 -11.08 10.11
N GLU A 17 5.38 -11.76 9.12
CA GLU A 17 5.60 -13.21 9.14
C GLU A 17 6.43 -13.62 10.35
N CYS A 18 7.57 -12.96 10.56
CA CYS A 18 8.42 -13.20 11.71
C CYS A 18 7.72 -12.88 13.05
N ALA A 19 6.83 -11.86 13.08
CA ALA A 19 6.04 -11.53 14.25
C ALA A 19 4.91 -12.53 14.53
N LEU A 20 4.48 -13.32 13.53
CA LEU A 20 3.54 -14.43 13.73
C LEU A 20 4.25 -15.66 14.30
N GLU A 21 5.50 -15.91 13.89
CA GLU A 21 6.30 -17.05 14.35
C GLU A 21 6.93 -16.83 15.74
N HIS A 22 7.51 -15.67 15.98
CA HIS A 22 8.32 -15.40 17.19
C HIS A 22 7.73 -14.31 18.11
N GLY A 23 6.63 -13.68 17.69
CA GLY A 23 5.99 -12.58 18.42
C GLY A 23 6.55 -11.18 18.08
N ASN A 24 5.79 -10.15 18.45
CA ASN A 24 6.07 -8.76 18.04
C ASN A 24 7.42 -8.25 18.53
N ARG A 25 7.78 -8.54 19.78
CA ARG A 25 9.02 -8.07 20.40
C ARG A 25 10.27 -8.68 19.74
N ALA A 26 10.20 -9.96 19.37
CA ALA A 26 11.28 -10.64 18.67
C ALA A 26 11.46 -10.07 17.25
N ALA A 27 10.37 -9.89 16.51
CA ALA A 27 10.42 -9.28 15.18
C ALA A 27 10.91 -7.82 15.23
N SER A 28 10.49 -7.02 16.22
CA SER A 28 10.96 -5.64 16.41
C SER A 28 12.48 -5.59 16.57
N ARG A 29 13.05 -6.47 17.40
CA ARG A 29 14.50 -6.59 17.59
C ARG A 29 15.21 -7.10 16.34
N HIS A 30 14.66 -8.12 15.68
CA HIS A 30 15.27 -8.74 14.50
C HIS A 30 15.37 -7.76 13.32
N PHE A 31 14.33 -6.96 13.10
CA PHE A 31 14.25 -6.02 11.98
C PHE A 31 14.67 -4.58 12.33
N GLY A 32 14.97 -4.28 13.61
CA GLY A 32 15.32 -2.93 14.06
C GLY A 32 14.17 -1.93 13.90
N VAL A 33 12.93 -2.38 14.10
CA VAL A 33 11.71 -1.59 13.89
C VAL A 33 11.04 -1.33 15.22
N ASP A 34 10.50 -0.13 15.44
CA ASP A 34 9.69 0.17 16.62
C ASP A 34 8.55 -0.85 16.77
N GLU A 35 8.42 -1.45 17.96
CA GLU A 35 7.41 -2.49 18.23
C GLU A 35 5.99 -2.01 17.90
N ILE A 36 5.69 -0.72 18.10
CA ILE A 36 4.41 -0.07 17.81
C ILE A 36 4.01 -0.20 16.33
N ARG A 37 4.98 -0.31 15.40
CA ARG A 37 4.70 -0.42 13.97
C ARG A 37 4.18 -1.78 13.57
N ILE A 38 4.56 -2.85 14.28
CA ILE A 38 4.18 -4.22 13.92
C ILE A 38 2.66 -4.42 14.07
N PRO A 39 2.01 -4.08 15.21
CA PRO A 39 0.55 -4.11 15.31
C PRO A 39 -0.16 -3.21 14.29
N TYR A 40 0.45 -2.06 13.96
CA TYR A 40 -0.11 -1.16 12.94
C TYR A 40 -0.10 -1.81 11.55
N TRP A 41 1.00 -2.47 11.17
CA TRP A 41 1.08 -3.20 9.91
C TRP A 41 0.18 -4.44 9.90
N LYS A 42 -0.04 -5.10 11.05
CA LYS A 42 -1.00 -6.21 11.17
C LYS A 42 -2.40 -5.78 10.71
N LYS A 43 -2.85 -4.57 11.10
CA LYS A 43 -4.14 -4.00 10.66
C LYS A 43 -4.19 -3.68 9.15
N GLN A 44 -3.03 -3.51 8.51
CA GLN A 44 -2.90 -3.19 7.09
C GLN A 44 -2.53 -4.40 6.22
N ARG A 45 -2.45 -5.61 6.79
CA ARG A 45 -1.91 -6.81 6.14
C ARG A 45 -2.55 -7.07 4.78
N ASP A 46 -3.88 -7.10 4.71
CA ASP A 46 -4.61 -7.44 3.47
C ASP A 46 -4.30 -6.44 2.36
N MET A 47 -4.20 -5.16 2.72
CA MET A 47 -3.86 -4.11 1.76
C MET A 47 -2.38 -4.17 1.33
N LEU A 48 -1.48 -4.56 2.23
CA LEU A 48 -0.07 -4.79 1.91
C LEU A 48 0.09 -5.97 0.95
N MET A 49 -0.69 -7.03 1.11
CA MET A 49 -0.72 -8.18 0.19
C MET A 49 -1.29 -7.82 -1.19
N ALA A 50 -2.31 -6.95 -1.25
CA ALA A 50 -2.90 -6.49 -2.52
C ALA A 50 -2.02 -5.48 -3.28
N THR A 51 -0.89 -5.06 -2.71
CA THR A 51 -0.03 -4.00 -3.23
C THR A 51 1.24 -4.57 -3.89
N ASN A 52 1.84 -3.82 -4.81
CA ASN A 52 3.17 -4.15 -5.33
C ASN A 52 4.22 -4.16 -4.20
N SER A 53 4.98 -5.24 -4.11
CA SER A 53 6.04 -5.49 -3.12
C SER A 53 7.04 -4.34 -2.97
N THR A 54 7.32 -3.62 -4.06
CA THR A 54 8.27 -2.51 -4.12
C THR A 54 7.72 -1.17 -3.61
N ARG A 55 6.42 -1.06 -3.27
CA ARG A 55 5.82 0.22 -2.86
C ARG A 55 6.30 0.65 -1.47
N TRP A 56 6.92 1.84 -1.37
CA TRP A 56 7.45 2.43 -0.13
C TRP A 56 6.39 3.16 0.68
N ALA A 57 5.65 4.06 0.03
CA ALA A 57 4.62 4.86 0.67
C ALA A 57 3.28 4.11 0.63
N PHE A 58 3.04 3.29 1.65
CA PHE A 58 1.70 2.76 1.89
C PHE A 58 0.86 3.83 2.60
N CYS A 59 0.30 4.76 1.83
CA CYS A 59 -0.76 5.63 2.30
C CYS A 59 -2.09 4.87 2.23
N ARG A 60 -3.02 5.17 3.16
CA ARG A 60 -4.40 4.68 3.13
C ARG A 60 -5.00 4.81 1.71
N PRO A 61 -5.90 3.90 1.28
CA PRO A 61 -6.59 4.06 0.00
C PRO A 61 -7.08 5.49 -0.15
N LYS A 62 -6.59 6.19 -1.18
CA LYS A 62 -7.10 7.51 -1.52
C LYS A 62 -8.40 7.27 -2.27
N SER A 63 -9.53 7.26 -1.56
CA SER A 63 -10.78 7.65 -2.20
C SER A 63 -10.59 9.12 -2.53
N GLY A 64 -10.50 9.48 -3.81
CA GLY A 64 -10.34 10.88 -4.16
C GLY A 64 -11.60 11.68 -3.82
N LYS A 65 -11.68 12.93 -4.28
CA LYS A 65 -12.73 13.84 -3.81
C LYS A 65 -14.12 13.41 -4.28
N PHE A 66 -14.20 12.73 -5.41
CA PHE A 66 -15.44 12.32 -6.04
C PHE A 66 -15.35 10.85 -6.47
N PRO A 67 -15.63 9.90 -5.55
CA PRO A 67 -15.38 8.48 -5.80
C PRO A 67 -16.17 7.93 -6.99
N ASP A 68 -17.41 8.38 -7.16
CA ASP A 68 -18.28 7.91 -8.25
C ASP A 68 -17.82 8.42 -9.62
N ILE A 69 -17.42 9.70 -9.70
CA ILE A 69 -16.88 10.31 -10.92
C ILE A 69 -15.54 9.67 -11.29
N GLU A 70 -14.66 9.48 -10.30
CA GLU A 70 -13.37 8.82 -10.52
C GLU A 70 -13.53 7.39 -11.04
N LYS A 71 -14.55 6.67 -10.56
CA LYS A 71 -14.89 5.34 -11.06
C LYS A 71 -15.36 5.39 -12.52
N ALA A 72 -16.28 6.30 -12.86
CA ALA A 72 -16.79 6.45 -14.22
C ALA A 72 -15.68 6.83 -15.22
N VAL A 73 -14.81 7.78 -14.85
CA VAL A 73 -13.65 8.16 -15.68
C VAL A 73 -12.69 6.99 -15.85
N LEU A 74 -12.46 6.19 -14.79
CA LEU A 74 -11.60 5.02 -14.86
C LEU A 74 -12.16 3.93 -15.78
N GLU A 75 -13.48 3.73 -15.81
CA GLU A 75 -14.14 2.83 -16.76
C GLU A 75 -13.97 3.34 -18.20
N TYR A 76 -14.25 4.62 -18.45
CA TYR A 76 -14.06 5.25 -19.77
C TYR A 76 -12.62 5.09 -20.30
N VAL A 77 -11.60 5.39 -19.47
CA VAL A 77 -10.20 5.28 -19.87
C VAL A 77 -9.81 3.83 -20.19
N LYS A 78 -10.37 2.85 -19.47
CA LYS A 78 -10.12 1.43 -19.75
C LYS A 78 -10.69 1.01 -21.09
N ASP A 79 -11.91 1.45 -21.41
CA ASP A 79 -12.57 1.13 -22.67
C ASP A 79 -11.81 1.75 -23.85
N MET A 80 -11.47 3.04 -23.77
CA MET A 80 -10.69 3.71 -24.82
C MET A 80 -9.32 3.06 -25.07
N ARG A 81 -8.64 2.62 -24.00
CA ARG A 81 -7.35 1.92 -24.11
C ARG A 81 -7.49 0.50 -24.65
N LYS A 82 -8.61 -0.17 -24.38
CA LYS A 82 -8.92 -1.48 -24.97
C LYS A 82 -9.05 -1.37 -26.49
N ASP A 83 -9.60 -0.25 -26.94
CA ASP A 83 -9.72 0.08 -28.36
C ASP A 83 -8.45 0.71 -28.96
N SER A 84 -7.34 0.71 -28.21
CA SER A 84 -6.01 1.23 -28.59
C SER A 84 -5.96 2.75 -28.84
N TYR A 85 -6.94 3.52 -28.35
CA TYR A 85 -6.89 4.98 -28.39
C TYR A 85 -6.00 5.56 -27.28
N ALA A 86 -5.23 6.60 -27.62
CA ALA A 86 -4.54 7.41 -26.63
C ALA A 86 -5.53 8.37 -25.97
N VAL A 87 -5.54 8.41 -24.62
CA VAL A 87 -6.40 9.31 -23.84
C VAL A 87 -5.53 10.41 -23.25
N SER A 88 -5.79 11.67 -23.63
CA SER A 88 -5.16 12.86 -23.07
C SER A 88 -6.05 13.50 -21.98
N LEU A 89 -5.51 14.47 -21.25
CA LEU A 89 -6.25 15.18 -20.20
C LEU A 89 -7.43 15.98 -20.78
N ASP A 90 -7.31 16.52 -21.99
CA ASP A 90 -8.40 17.28 -22.63
C ASP A 90 -9.63 16.44 -22.97
N MET A 91 -9.50 15.10 -22.94
CA MET A 91 -10.58 14.15 -23.17
C MET A 91 -11.28 13.71 -21.87
N ILE A 92 -10.81 14.15 -20.70
CA ILE A 92 -11.30 13.77 -19.36
C ILE A 92 -11.88 14.99 -18.65
#